data_AF-A0A437Q8P8-F1
#
_entry.id   AF-A0A437Q8P8-F1
#
_cell.length_a   1.000
_cell.length_b   1.000
_cell.length_c   1.000
_cell.angle_alpha   90.00
_cell.angle_beta   90.00
_cell.angle_gamma   90.00
#
_symmetry.space_group_name_H-M   'P 1'
#
loop_
_entity.id
_entity.type
_entity.pdbx_description
1 polymer ?
#
loop_
_entity_poly.entity_id
_entity_poly.type
_entity_poly.pdbx_seq_one_letter_code
_entity_poly.pdbx_strand_id
1 'polypeptide(L)'
;MIVAASKPVIQINGFTNNEWYRKPKGSRKGPWLQAEVEVLDQNLWNKRVPCLYFLANSKGELKYVGISVNRIKDRWRSSPAYDAADNPLQRNEMFHSQCWPHMCNLKKSGVDEKYVVSVIHDSELVHVLGGLDHEVSALSAMRSDPDIAVIAMEVWFIKHLGHQLWNQRK
;
A
#
# COMPACT_ATOMS: atom_id res chain seq x y z
N MET A 1 4.29 -4.74 -16.79
CA MET A 1 3.29 -5.81 -17.01
C MET A 1 2.55 -6.18 -15.72
N ILE A 2 3.22 -6.64 -14.65
CA ILE A 2 2.56 -7.03 -13.39
C ILE A 2 1.82 -5.85 -12.70
N VAL A 3 2.47 -4.69 -12.55
CA VAL A 3 1.83 -3.49 -11.98
C VAL A 3 0.63 -3.04 -12.83
N ALA A 4 0.75 -3.14 -14.16
CA ALA A 4 -0.33 -2.77 -15.08
C ALA A 4 -1.55 -3.72 -15.01
N ALA A 5 -1.34 -4.96 -14.57
CA ALA A 5 -2.41 -5.92 -14.33
C ALA A 5 -3.08 -5.76 -12.95
N SER A 6 -2.53 -4.92 -12.07
CA SER A 6 -3.13 -4.65 -10.76
C SER A 6 -4.35 -3.73 -10.89
N LYS A 7 -5.32 -3.92 -9.99
CA LYS A 7 -6.58 -3.17 -9.96
C LYS A 7 -6.54 -2.11 -8.86
N PRO A 8 -6.92 -0.85 -9.14
CA PRO A 8 -6.94 0.19 -8.13
C PRO A 8 -7.98 -0.13 -7.04
N VAL A 9 -7.64 0.13 -5.78
CA VAL A 9 -8.51 -0.15 -4.62
C VAL A 9 -8.64 1.04 -3.68
N ILE A 10 -7.63 1.90 -3.58
CA ILE A 10 -7.68 3.13 -2.79
C ILE A 10 -7.15 4.28 -3.64
N GLN A 11 -7.84 5.41 -3.59
CA GLN A 11 -7.35 6.71 -4.04
C GLN A 11 -7.03 7.56 -2.82
N ILE A 12 -5.85 8.17 -2.81
CA ILE A 12 -5.46 9.21 -1.85
C ILE A 12 -5.40 10.52 -2.62
N ASN A 13 -6.36 11.40 -2.37
CA ASN A 13 -6.56 12.64 -3.13
C ASN A 13 -5.67 13.80 -2.67
N GLY A 14 -5.03 13.64 -1.51
CA GLY A 14 -4.09 14.60 -0.96
C GLY A 14 -4.15 14.61 0.56
N PHE A 15 -3.32 15.47 1.14
CA PHE A 15 -3.22 15.68 2.57
C PHE A 15 -3.60 17.11 2.92
N THR A 16 -4.29 17.28 4.05
CA THR A 16 -4.53 18.61 4.63
C THR A 16 -3.37 18.99 5.55
N ASN A 17 -3.40 20.23 6.06
CA ASN A 17 -2.43 20.69 7.08
C ASN A 17 -2.84 20.31 8.51
N ASN A 18 -3.98 19.64 8.69
CA ASN A 18 -4.44 19.22 10.00
C ASN A 18 -3.71 17.96 10.43
N GLU A 19 -3.20 17.98 11.67
CA GLU A 19 -2.52 16.84 12.26
C GLU A 19 -3.48 15.98 13.08
N TRP A 20 -3.16 14.71 13.16
CA TRP A 20 -3.83 13.75 14.02
C TRP A 20 -2.84 12.72 14.58
N TYR A 21 -3.24 12.07 15.65
CA TYR A 21 -2.44 11.13 16.42
C TYR A 21 -3.13 9.78 16.54
N ARG A 22 -2.33 8.72 16.55
CA ARG A 22 -2.78 7.34 16.80
C ARG A 22 -2.48 6.96 18.25
N LYS A 23 -3.32 6.12 18.85
CA LYS A 23 -3.11 5.59 20.22
C LYS A 23 -1.85 4.74 20.47
N PRO A 24 -1.28 3.97 19.52
CA PRO A 24 -0.08 3.17 19.80
C PRO A 24 1.10 4.06 20.22
N LYS A 25 1.88 3.61 21.22
CA LYS A 25 3.13 4.28 21.64
C LYS A 25 4.21 4.19 20.55
N GLY A 26 5.19 5.08 20.62
CA GLY A 26 6.39 5.08 19.78
C GLY A 26 6.21 5.77 18.43
N SER A 27 7.02 5.41 17.44
CA SER A 27 7.09 6.06 16.12
C SER A 27 5.79 6.02 15.30
N ARG A 28 4.79 5.24 15.74
CA ARG A 28 3.48 5.13 15.11
C ARG A 28 2.44 6.14 15.65
N LYS A 29 2.76 6.90 16.71
CA LYS A 29 1.85 7.85 17.35
C LYS A 29 1.52 9.03 16.43
N GLY A 30 2.50 9.55 15.68
CA GLY A 30 2.36 10.78 14.90
C GLY A 30 3.24 11.91 15.44
N PRO A 31 3.01 13.17 15.00
CA PRO A 31 1.84 13.63 14.25
C PRO A 31 1.80 13.11 12.80
N TRP A 32 0.58 12.79 12.35
CA TRP A 32 0.28 12.44 10.95
C TRP A 32 -0.62 13.50 10.33
N LEU A 33 -0.49 13.74 9.03
CA LEU A 33 -1.44 14.59 8.33
C LEU A 33 -2.73 13.82 8.02
N GLN A 34 -3.86 14.51 8.13
CA GLN A 34 -5.15 14.00 7.67
C GLN A 34 -5.12 13.89 6.14
N ALA A 35 -5.75 12.85 5.61
CA ALA A 35 -5.82 12.64 4.17
C ALA A 35 -7.27 12.55 3.69
N GLU A 36 -7.49 12.97 2.45
CA GLU A 36 -8.69 12.64 1.72
C GLU A 36 -8.48 11.30 1.01
N VAL A 37 -9.25 10.29 1.43
CA VAL A 37 -9.08 8.91 0.98
C VAL A 37 -10.41 8.34 0.54
N GLU A 38 -10.41 7.70 -0.62
CA GLU A 38 -11.55 7.00 -1.19
C GLU A 38 -11.20 5.53 -1.43
N VAL A 39 -12.09 4.62 -1.05
CA VAL A 39 -11.99 3.20 -1.40
C VAL A 39 -12.74 3.00 -2.71
N LEU A 40 -12.01 2.76 -3.79
CA LEU A 40 -12.53 2.71 -5.16
C LEU A 40 -13.29 1.40 -5.45
N ASP A 41 -12.84 0.29 -4.86
CA ASP A 41 -13.46 -1.03 -5.05
C ASP A 41 -13.64 -1.72 -3.69
N GLN A 42 -14.89 -1.75 -3.22
CA GLN A 42 -15.22 -2.38 -1.94
C GLN A 42 -15.10 -3.90 -1.95
N ASN A 43 -15.22 -4.55 -3.12
CA ASN A 43 -15.05 -5.98 -3.22
C ASN A 43 -13.57 -6.35 -3.04
N LEU A 44 -12.67 -5.67 -3.75
CA LEU A 44 -11.22 -5.84 -3.58
C LEU A 44 -10.76 -5.46 -2.17
N TRP A 45 -11.31 -4.39 -1.60
CA TRP A 45 -11.01 -3.94 -0.24
C TRP A 45 -11.30 -4.99 0.84
N ASN A 46 -12.41 -5.70 0.69
CA ASN A 46 -12.89 -6.68 1.67
C ASN A 46 -12.45 -8.11 1.40
N LYS A 47 -11.88 -8.39 0.22
CA LYS A 47 -11.46 -9.74 -0.20
C LYS A 47 -10.41 -10.30 0.75
N ARG A 48 -10.68 -11.50 1.29
CA ARG A 48 -9.81 -12.24 2.23
C ARG A 48 -8.96 -13.26 1.48
N VAL A 49 -8.11 -12.77 0.59
CA VAL A 49 -7.13 -13.63 -0.09
C VAL A 49 -5.81 -12.87 -0.21
N PRO A 50 -4.68 -13.58 -0.27
CA PRO A 50 -3.38 -12.96 -0.39
C PRO A 50 -3.27 -12.07 -1.62
N CYS A 51 -2.54 -10.97 -1.47
CA CYS A 51 -2.34 -10.01 -2.54
C CYS A 51 -0.98 -9.34 -2.46
N LEU A 52 -0.47 -9.03 -3.64
CA LEU A 52 0.60 -8.08 -3.85
C LEU A 52 -0.05 -6.72 -4.10
N TYR A 53 0.38 -5.68 -3.38
CA TYR A 53 -0.15 -4.34 -3.53
C TYR A 53 0.95 -3.32 -3.81
N PHE A 54 0.55 -2.30 -4.55
CA PHE A 54 1.43 -1.26 -5.06
C PHE A 54 0.91 0.10 -4.61
N LEU A 55 1.82 1.04 -4.35
CA LEU A 55 1.50 2.47 -4.24
C LEU A 55 2.21 3.18 -5.38
N ALA A 56 1.46 3.90 -6.20
CA ALA A 56 2.01 4.80 -7.22
C ALA A 56 1.58 6.24 -6.95
N ASN A 57 2.41 7.21 -7.33
CA ASN A 57 2.03 8.63 -7.30
C ASN A 57 1.24 9.03 -8.57
N SER A 58 0.81 10.28 -8.63
CA SER A 58 0.06 10.85 -9.76
C SER A 58 0.76 10.79 -11.12
N LYS A 59 2.09 10.59 -11.13
CA LYS A 59 2.89 10.41 -12.35
C LYS A 59 3.00 8.94 -12.79
N GLY A 60 2.39 8.02 -12.04
CA GLY A 60 2.51 6.58 -12.26
C GLY A 60 3.82 5.97 -11.75
N GLU A 61 4.63 6.74 -11.01
CA GLU A 61 5.88 6.24 -10.44
C GLU A 61 5.57 5.33 -9.24
N LEU A 62 6.09 4.10 -9.29
CA LEU A 62 5.93 3.14 -8.20
C LEU A 62 6.78 3.57 -6.99
N LYS A 63 6.13 3.79 -5.85
CA LYS A 63 6.77 4.22 -4.59
C LYS A 63 6.86 3.13 -3.54
N TYR A 64 5.96 2.15 -3.58
CA TYR A 64 5.94 1.08 -2.59
C TYR A 64 5.37 -0.20 -3.18
N VAL A 65 5.92 -1.34 -2.76
CA VAL A 65 5.37 -2.68 -3.01
C VAL A 65 5.24 -3.38 -1.67
N GLY A 66 4.13 -4.06 -1.40
CA GLY A 66 4.04 -4.92 -0.22
C GLY A 66 3.05 -6.04 -0.40
N ILE A 67 2.97 -6.89 0.62
CA ILE A 67 2.06 -8.03 0.62
C ILE A 67 1.03 -7.96 1.75
N SER A 68 -0.15 -8.49 1.49
CA SER A 68 -1.06 -8.95 2.52
C SER A 68 -1.32 -10.43 2.32
N VAL A 69 -1.23 -11.22 3.38
CA VAL A 69 -1.65 -12.64 3.39
C VAL A 69 -3.12 -12.78 3.82
N ASN A 70 -3.85 -11.67 3.92
CA ASN A 70 -5.26 -11.68 4.31
C ASN A 70 -6.07 -10.65 3.51
N ARG A 71 -6.24 -9.42 4.01
CA ARG A 71 -6.95 -8.34 3.30
C ARG A 71 -6.06 -7.12 3.14
N ILE A 72 -6.24 -6.37 2.08
CA ILE A 72 -5.52 -5.09 1.92
C ILE A 72 -5.88 -4.09 3.02
N LYS A 73 -7.12 -4.11 3.52
CA LYS A 73 -7.58 -3.28 4.64
C LYS A 73 -6.86 -3.54 5.97
N ASP A 74 -6.26 -4.71 6.12
CA ASP A 74 -5.44 -5.02 7.30
C ASP A 74 -4.03 -4.40 7.21
N ARG A 75 -3.64 -3.88 6.04
CA ARG A 75 -2.40 -3.11 5.83
C ARG A 75 -2.66 -1.61 5.83
N TRP A 76 -3.74 -1.18 5.17
CA TRP A 76 -4.23 0.19 5.14
C TRP A 76 -5.40 0.35 6.11
N ARG A 77 -5.12 0.62 7.38
CA ARG A 77 -6.14 0.54 8.43
C ARG A 77 -6.77 1.89 8.70
N SER A 78 -8.10 1.95 8.70
CA SER A 78 -8.83 3.01 9.39
C SER A 78 -8.64 2.85 10.91
N SER A 79 -8.11 3.88 11.56
CA SER A 79 -7.86 3.91 13.00
C SER A 79 -8.61 5.09 13.63
N PRO A 80 -9.05 4.97 14.90
CA PRO A 80 -9.47 6.13 15.67
C PRO A 80 -8.38 7.20 15.69
N ALA A 81 -8.76 8.44 15.42
CA ALA A 81 -7.86 9.58 15.35
C ALA A 81 -8.02 10.45 16.60
N TYR A 82 -6.91 11.04 17.04
CA TYR A 82 -6.84 11.87 18.25
C TYR A 82 -6.12 13.19 17.95
N ASP A 83 -6.37 14.21 18.75
CA ASP A 83 -5.57 15.44 18.76
C ASP A 83 -4.28 15.27 19.58
N ALA A 84 -3.49 16.34 19.71
CA ALA A 84 -2.23 16.34 20.45
C ALA A 84 -2.40 16.12 21.96
N ALA A 85 -3.59 16.39 22.49
CA ALA A 85 -3.97 16.20 23.89
C ALA A 85 -4.64 14.83 24.14
N ASP A 86 -4.59 13.92 23.16
CA ASP A 86 -5.23 12.60 23.19
C ASP A 86 -6.78 12.65 23.29
N ASN A 87 -7.42 13.76 22.92
CA ASN A 87 -8.87 13.81 22.75
C ASN A 87 -9.28 13.17 21.41
N PRO A 88 -10.37 12.38 21.36
CA PRO A 88 -10.82 11.74 20.13
C PRO A 88 -11.34 12.78 19.13
N LEU A 89 -10.93 12.62 17.86
CA LEU A 89 -11.53 13.34 16.75
C LEU A 89 -12.84 12.66 16.33
N GLN A 90 -13.77 13.44 15.76
CA GLN A 90 -15.06 12.94 15.25
C GLN A 90 -14.94 12.21 13.90
N ARG A 91 -13.84 11.49 13.69
CA ARG A 91 -13.56 10.70 12.47
C ARG A 91 -12.46 9.68 12.72
N ASN A 92 -12.44 8.66 11.87
CA ASN A 92 -11.29 7.76 11.74
C ASN A 92 -10.39 8.25 10.61
N GLU A 93 -9.11 7.93 10.71
CA GLU A 93 -8.12 8.22 9.67
C GLU A 93 -7.49 6.92 9.16
N MET A 94 -7.23 6.86 7.85
CA MET A 94 -6.50 5.75 7.28
C MET A 94 -5.00 5.89 7.59
N PHE A 95 -4.32 4.76 7.78
CA PHE A 95 -2.88 4.77 8.02
C PHE A 95 -2.20 3.51 7.47
N HIS A 96 -1.02 3.72 6.89
CA HIS A 96 -0.09 2.67 6.50
C HIS A 96 1.29 2.96 7.10
N SER A 97 1.80 2.05 7.94
CA SER A 97 2.96 2.34 8.81
C SER A 97 4.25 2.72 8.09
N GLN A 98 4.41 2.30 6.84
CA GLN A 98 5.59 2.63 6.05
C GLN A 98 5.33 3.76 5.07
N CYS A 99 4.13 3.85 4.47
CA CYS A 99 3.88 4.82 3.40
C CYS A 99 3.47 6.19 3.93
N TRP A 100 2.67 6.21 5.00
CA TRP A 100 2.11 7.45 5.55
C TRP A 100 3.19 8.46 5.97
N PRO A 101 4.28 8.05 6.65
CA PRO A 101 5.37 8.97 6.99
C PRO A 101 6.01 9.63 5.75
N HIS A 102 6.26 8.87 4.68
CA HIS A 102 6.84 9.42 3.45
C HIS A 102 5.91 10.44 2.78
N MET A 103 4.64 10.09 2.64
CA MET A 103 3.65 11.00 2.03
C MET A 103 3.46 12.28 2.87
N CYS A 104 3.41 12.16 4.21
CA CYS A 104 3.35 13.33 5.10
C CYS A 104 4.59 14.21 4.97
N ASN A 105 5.78 13.63 4.91
CA ASN A 105 7.03 14.37 4.77
C ASN A 105 7.09 15.13 3.43
N LEU A 106 6.66 14.50 2.34
CA LEU A 106 6.58 15.15 1.03
C LEU A 106 5.61 16.34 1.05
N LYS A 107 4.42 16.17 1.64
CA LYS A 107 3.47 17.29 1.81
C LYS A 107 4.07 18.43 2.63
N LYS A 108 4.74 18.10 3.74
CA LYS A 108 5.43 19.09 4.61
C LYS A 108 6.56 19.81 3.88
N SER A 109 7.21 19.18 2.89
CA SER A 109 8.19 19.84 2.01
C SER A 109 7.57 20.60 0.83
N GLY A 110 6.25 20.76 0.79
CA GLY A 110 5.54 21.51 -0.25
C GLY A 110 5.17 20.70 -1.50
N VAL A 111 5.39 19.37 -1.50
CA VAL A 111 5.02 18.49 -2.61
C VAL A 111 3.60 17.97 -2.38
N ASP A 112 2.65 18.43 -3.18
CA ASP A 112 1.26 17.99 -3.13
C ASP A 112 0.97 16.94 -4.20
N GLU A 113 1.02 15.67 -3.80
CA GLU A 113 0.82 14.53 -4.69
C GLU A 113 -0.42 13.73 -4.33
N LYS A 114 -1.03 13.13 -5.35
CA LYS A 114 -2.05 12.10 -5.21
C LYS A 114 -1.41 10.73 -5.33
N TYR A 115 -2.03 9.74 -4.70
CA TYR A 115 -1.54 8.36 -4.75
C TYR A 115 -2.66 7.38 -5.04
N VAL A 116 -2.31 6.29 -5.71
CA VAL A 116 -3.19 5.15 -5.96
C VAL A 116 -2.59 3.92 -5.31
N VAL A 117 -3.40 3.22 -4.51
CA VAL A 117 -3.11 1.86 -4.09
C VAL A 117 -3.81 0.91 -5.04
N SER A 118 -3.07 -0.01 -5.63
CA SER A 118 -3.61 -1.08 -6.46
C SER A 118 -3.19 -2.45 -5.95
N VAL A 119 -3.97 -3.48 -6.28
CA VAL A 119 -3.77 -4.86 -5.81
C VAL A 119 -3.84 -5.84 -6.97
N ILE A 120 -3.05 -6.89 -6.90
CA ILE A 120 -3.24 -8.12 -7.69
C ILE A 120 -3.33 -9.29 -6.71
N HIS A 121 -4.43 -10.03 -6.78
CA HIS A 121 -4.68 -11.14 -5.87
C HIS A 121 -3.97 -12.41 -6.36
N ASP A 122 -3.62 -13.26 -5.41
CA ASP A 122 -2.97 -14.57 -5.54
C ASP A 122 -3.11 -15.31 -6.90
N SER A 123 -4.28 -15.82 -7.23
CA SER A 123 -4.56 -16.59 -8.45
C SER A 123 -4.46 -15.76 -9.73
N GLU A 124 -4.82 -14.48 -9.67
CA GLU A 124 -4.65 -13.53 -10.77
C GLU A 124 -3.18 -13.24 -11.02
N LEU A 125 -2.38 -13.11 -9.96
CA LEU A 125 -0.92 -12.94 -10.05
C LEU A 125 -0.28 -14.15 -10.74
N VAL A 126 -0.62 -15.37 -10.29
CA VAL A 126 -0.09 -16.61 -10.89
C VAL A 126 -0.46 -16.72 -12.37
N HIS A 127 -1.69 -16.33 -12.75
CA HIS A 127 -2.10 -16.28 -14.14
C HIS A 127 -1.27 -15.27 -14.95
N VAL A 128 -1.10 -14.04 -14.45
CA VAL A 128 -0.29 -13.00 -15.09
C VAL A 128 1.16 -13.45 -15.25
N LEU A 129 1.75 -14.08 -14.23
CA LEU A 129 3.12 -14.59 -14.26
C LEU A 129 3.31 -15.63 -15.37
N GLY A 130 2.32 -16.51 -15.60
CA GLY A 130 2.39 -17.54 -16.63
C GLY A 130 2.40 -17.01 -18.05
N GLY A 131 1.99 -15.75 -18.26
CA GLY A 131 2.03 -15.07 -19.56
C GLY A 131 3.31 -14.26 -19.81
N LEU A 132 4.27 -14.26 -18.88
CA LEU A 132 5.50 -13.46 -19.01
C LEU A 132 6.60 -14.25 -19.72
N ASP A 133 7.30 -13.58 -20.63
CA ASP A 133 8.60 -14.01 -21.14
C ASP A 133 9.73 -13.46 -20.24
N HIS A 134 9.80 -13.97 -19.00
CA HIS A 134 10.76 -13.54 -17.99
C HIS A 134 10.98 -14.64 -16.94
N GLU A 135 12.14 -14.68 -16.28
CA GLU A 135 12.48 -15.72 -15.27
C GLU A 135 11.44 -15.88 -14.15
N VAL A 136 10.77 -14.78 -13.77
CA VAL A 136 9.72 -14.78 -12.73
C VAL A 136 8.47 -15.55 -13.16
N SER A 137 8.32 -15.86 -14.45
CA SER A 137 7.22 -16.70 -14.95
C SER A 137 7.24 -18.10 -14.34
N ALA A 138 8.41 -18.59 -13.89
CA ALA A 138 8.53 -19.85 -13.17
C ALA A 138 7.68 -19.90 -11.88
N LEU A 139 7.42 -18.75 -11.25
CA LEU A 139 6.54 -18.66 -10.08
C LEU A 139 5.08 -18.99 -10.42
N SER A 140 4.70 -18.99 -11.70
CA SER A 140 3.37 -19.42 -12.14
C SER A 140 3.10 -20.93 -11.90
N ALA A 141 4.14 -21.71 -11.61
CA ALA A 141 4.01 -23.11 -11.19
C ALA A 141 3.39 -23.25 -9.79
N MET A 142 3.41 -22.19 -8.96
CA MET A 142 2.88 -22.17 -7.59
C MET A 142 1.34 -22.06 -7.54
N ARG A 143 0.62 -22.67 -8.48
CA ARG A 143 -0.85 -22.61 -8.57
C ARG A 143 -1.56 -23.18 -7.34
N SER A 144 -0.93 -24.16 -6.69
CA SER A 144 -1.44 -24.81 -5.49
C SER A 144 -1.14 -24.04 -4.20
N ASP A 145 -0.23 -23.06 -4.26
CA ASP A 145 0.16 -22.22 -3.11
C ASP A 145 0.56 -20.81 -3.61
N PRO A 146 -0.42 -20.00 -4.00
CA PRO A 146 -0.16 -18.71 -4.64
C PRO A 146 0.39 -17.65 -3.67
N ASP A 147 0.33 -17.89 -2.36
CA ASP A 147 0.93 -17.05 -1.32
C ASP A 147 2.45 -16.96 -1.49
N ILE A 148 3.08 -18.08 -1.84
CA ILE A 148 4.52 -18.15 -2.13
C ILE A 148 4.85 -17.23 -3.31
N ALA A 149 4.02 -17.23 -4.37
CA ALA A 149 4.24 -16.35 -5.51
C ALA A 149 4.13 -14.87 -5.12
N VAL A 150 3.15 -14.51 -4.28
CA VAL A 150 3.00 -13.15 -3.74
C VAL A 150 4.24 -12.71 -2.96
N ILE A 151 4.73 -13.56 -2.04
CA ILE A 151 5.93 -13.29 -1.23
C ILE A 151 7.18 -13.17 -2.10
N ALA A 152 7.40 -14.13 -3.00
CA ALA A 152 8.57 -14.14 -3.88
C ALA A 152 8.59 -12.90 -4.79
N MET A 153 7.43 -12.48 -5.28
CA MET A 153 7.32 -11.28 -6.11
C MET A 153 7.62 -10.00 -5.33
N GLU A 154 7.19 -9.87 -4.07
CA GLU A 154 7.58 -8.73 -3.24
C GLU A 154 9.10 -8.63 -3.10
N VAL A 155 9.74 -9.76 -2.79
CA VAL A 155 11.20 -9.85 -2.68
C VAL A 155 11.87 -9.47 -4.00
N TRP A 156 11.36 -9.97 -5.13
CA TRP A 156 11.88 -9.64 -6.44
C TRP A 156 11.77 -8.14 -6.74
N PHE A 157 10.61 -7.52 -6.46
CA PHE A 157 10.40 -6.09 -6.63
C PHE A 157 11.35 -5.26 -5.76
N ILE A 158 11.49 -5.60 -4.48
CA ILE A 158 12.40 -4.90 -3.57
C ILE A 158 13.85 -5.04 -4.04
N LYS A 159 14.27 -6.22 -4.51
CA LYS A 159 15.65 -6.46 -4.97
C LYS A 159 15.98 -5.68 -6.25
N HIS A 160 15.07 -5.64 -7.23
CA HIS A 160 15.34 -5.08 -8.55
C HIS A 160 14.95 -3.59 -8.66
N LEU A 161 13.96 -3.15 -7.89
CA LEU A 161 13.47 -1.77 -7.90
C LEU A 161 13.76 -1.02 -6.59
N GLY A 162 14.55 -1.59 -5.68
CA GLY A 162 14.76 -1.05 -4.34
C GLY A 162 15.12 0.44 -4.33
N HIS A 163 16.00 0.89 -5.23
CA HIS A 163 16.47 2.27 -5.32
C HIS A 163 15.35 3.33 -5.47
N GLN A 164 14.19 2.96 -6.03
CA GLN A 164 13.04 3.85 -6.21
C GLN A 164 11.91 3.62 -5.19
N LEU A 165 11.94 2.52 -4.44
CA LEU A 165 10.91 2.15 -3.48
C LEU A 165 11.19 2.68 -2.07
N TRP A 166 10.14 2.97 -1.31
CA TRP A 166 10.22 3.44 0.07
C TRP A 166 10.46 2.34 1.10
N ASN A 167 10.21 1.07 0.75
CA ASN A 167 10.42 -0.07 1.64
C ASN A 167 11.76 -0.78 1.43
N GLN A 168 12.81 -0.01 1.14
CA GLN A 168 14.18 -0.52 1.16
C GLN A 168 14.47 -1.18 2.50
N ARG A 169 14.86 -2.47 2.44
CA ARG A 169 15.43 -3.14 3.60
C ARG A 169 16.86 -2.62 3.74
N LYS A 170 17.14 -1.94 4.85
CA LYS A 170 18.52 -1.59 5.25
C LYS A 170 19.29 -2.84 5.61
#